data_AF-A0A5C2SNI2-F1
#
_entry.id   AF-A0A5C2SNI2-F1
#
_cell.length_a   1.000
_cell.length_b   1.000
_cell.length_c   1.000
_cell.angle_alpha   90.00
_cell.angle_beta   90.00
_cell.angle_gamma   90.00
#
_symmetry.space_group_name_H-M   'P 1'
#
loop_
_entity.id
_entity.type
_entity.pdbx_description
1 polymer ?
#
loop_
_entity_poly.entity_id
_entity_poly.type
_entity_poly.pdbx_seq_one_letter_code
_entity_poly.pdbx_strand_id
1 'polypeptide(L)'
;MATREYPTPIHVTFRSTAATEIRGTAQDLTAKLPAELMLEIFLILKAADGSHRFGFTAEWVRVTWVCSRWRAIALSYSHIWSSVSMVKKVVDTRDALEEQLLRSRNTGLDLRIEITSQRQWNDKLKLVGNRRRNTKITMLDVTYTAANSEYLKKRIACFRDSLRSLKLCRTRTRSNNEPSRLWVFDPHDLPHLQSLSVTYILPRATSPWKSITRLEIVDLFSTNHLLPFLHCFPSLEELLLMTSRTMRSSYDPDALSSMPFIPKLRLVQLNAIDMEISWSLTPSMRIPELRILSFGAQVRSPVVASSERVFRGLFSQKLKHVFPLGPRPHSALGAEAPGVDISMFGITIGTQLDGDPDVGEYQQWSVVLPRPSGDRALSSLAEYCPLIQRMPSRVNSAIILRLDIHVGHSVSVEQEWTLWLKPLSQVHSLVLGCGALVREVLPHLRNDLRILPALKNLKLCLCKLDDGSTTVFSQPDFCQWLRHRKALQLPLENLTIREPADRPQIPDDTYIVRFSELIAGQVRDCDTGIERAWPIKEACMVCDSGN
;
A
#
# COMPACT_ATOMS: atom_id res chain seq x y z
N MET A 1 20.29 2.32 -49.17
CA MET A 1 18.92 2.15 -48.64
C MET A 1 18.67 0.65 -48.53
N ALA A 2 18.79 0.09 -47.32
CA ALA A 2 18.51 -1.33 -47.07
C ALA A 2 17.11 -1.46 -46.46
N THR A 3 16.22 -2.13 -47.17
CA THR A 3 14.86 -2.45 -46.72
C THR A 3 14.94 -3.50 -45.61
N ARG A 4 14.52 -3.15 -44.40
CA ARG A 4 14.30 -4.12 -43.31
C ARG A 4 13.06 -4.95 -43.65
N GLU A 5 13.26 -6.23 -43.93
CA GLU A 5 12.20 -7.22 -43.99
C GLU A 5 11.60 -7.38 -42.58
N TYR A 6 10.29 -7.20 -42.47
CA TYR A 6 9.55 -7.50 -41.25
C TYR A 6 9.26 -9.01 -41.19
N PRO A 7 9.40 -9.66 -40.03
CA PRO A 7 9.06 -11.07 -39.88
C PRO A 7 7.56 -11.27 -40.16
N THR A 8 7.26 -12.31 -40.92
CA THR A 8 5.91 -12.77 -41.26
C THR A 8 5.09 -13.08 -40.00
N PRO A 9 3.77 -12.82 -39.99
CA PRO A 9 2.92 -13.07 -38.84
C PRO A 9 2.86 -14.57 -38.52
N ILE A 10 3.13 -14.92 -37.26
CA ILE A 10 3.01 -16.28 -36.74
C ILE A 10 1.52 -16.65 -36.71
N HIS A 11 1.07 -17.46 -37.68
CA HIS A 11 -0.24 -18.10 -37.63
C HIS A 11 -0.24 -19.21 -36.56
N VAL A 12 -0.71 -18.87 -35.35
CA VAL A 12 -1.00 -19.87 -34.33
C VAL A 12 -2.27 -20.62 -34.74
N THR A 13 -2.09 -21.78 -35.38
CA THR A 13 -3.18 -22.73 -35.64
C THR A 13 -3.32 -23.63 -34.42
N PHE A 14 -4.40 -23.46 -33.65
CA PHE A 14 -4.79 -24.44 -32.64
C PHE A 14 -5.27 -25.71 -33.36
N ARG A 15 -4.37 -26.67 -33.58
CA ARG A 15 -4.76 -28.02 -33.97
C ARG A 15 -5.39 -28.69 -32.77
N SER A 16 -6.72 -28.77 -32.77
CA SER A 16 -7.47 -29.69 -31.92
C SER A 16 -7.09 -31.11 -32.35
N THR A 17 -6.15 -31.72 -31.64
CA THR A 17 -5.84 -33.14 -31.78
C THR A 17 -6.97 -33.95 -31.17
N ALA A 18 -7.72 -34.63 -32.05
CA ALA A 18 -8.55 -35.82 -31.81
C ALA A 18 -8.88 -36.12 -30.34
N ALA A 19 -9.95 -35.51 -29.84
CA ALA A 19 -10.64 -35.95 -28.63
C ALA A 19 -11.58 -37.11 -29.02
N THR A 20 -11.07 -38.32 -28.91
CA THR A 20 -11.86 -39.55 -29.04
C THR A 20 -12.81 -39.65 -27.84
N GLU A 21 -14.10 -39.60 -28.14
CA GLU A 21 -15.27 -40.09 -27.40
C GLU A 21 -15.07 -40.50 -25.93
N ILE A 22 -14.99 -39.50 -25.04
CA ILE A 22 -15.60 -39.63 -23.71
C ILE A 22 -16.86 -38.74 -23.76
N ARG A 23 -17.92 -39.26 -24.37
CA ARG A 23 -19.28 -38.68 -24.34
C ARG A 23 -19.96 -38.96 -22.99
N GLY A 24 -19.27 -38.67 -21.89
CA GLY A 24 -19.97 -38.24 -20.69
C GLY A 24 -20.29 -36.76 -20.91
N THR A 25 -21.57 -36.38 -20.93
CA THR A 25 -21.97 -34.97 -20.91
C THR A 25 -21.48 -34.36 -19.60
N ALA A 26 -20.20 -34.01 -19.52
CA ALA A 26 -19.65 -33.21 -18.44
C ALA A 26 -20.49 -31.94 -18.46
N GLN A 27 -21.42 -31.87 -17.52
CA GLN A 27 -22.40 -30.82 -17.44
C GLN A 27 -21.60 -29.52 -17.37
N ASP A 28 -21.79 -28.64 -18.36
CA ASP A 28 -21.10 -27.36 -18.38
C ASP A 28 -21.47 -26.61 -17.10
N LEU A 29 -20.58 -26.65 -16.10
CA LEU A 29 -20.79 -26.01 -14.82
C LEU A 29 -20.94 -24.50 -15.00
N THR A 30 -20.37 -23.96 -16.09
CA THR A 30 -20.51 -22.55 -16.43
C THR A 30 -21.91 -22.21 -16.96
N ALA A 31 -22.68 -23.18 -17.46
CA ALA A 31 -24.06 -22.97 -17.93
C ALA A 31 -25.06 -22.75 -16.79
N LYS A 32 -24.73 -23.18 -15.56
CA LYS A 32 -25.59 -22.96 -14.37
C LYS A 32 -25.36 -21.62 -13.68
N LEU A 33 -24.20 -20.99 -13.89
CA LEU A 33 -23.89 -19.73 -13.22
C LEU A 33 -24.80 -18.61 -13.75
N PRO A 34 -25.50 -17.83 -12.92
CA PRO A 34 -26.24 -16.64 -13.36
C PRO A 34 -25.33 -15.60 -14.03
N ALA A 35 -25.90 -14.78 -14.92
CA ALA A 35 -25.12 -13.77 -15.63
C ALA A 35 -24.53 -12.73 -14.67
N GLU A 36 -25.26 -12.40 -13.62
CA GLU A 36 -24.90 -11.45 -12.57
C GLU A 36 -23.63 -11.89 -11.84
N LEU A 37 -23.54 -13.17 -11.47
CA LEU A 37 -22.35 -13.72 -10.80
C LEU A 37 -21.14 -13.75 -11.75
N MET A 38 -21.33 -14.03 -13.03
CA MET A 38 -20.25 -13.92 -14.01
C MET A 38 -19.75 -12.48 -14.16
N LEU A 39 -20.65 -11.49 -14.13
CA LEU A 39 -20.26 -10.09 -14.15
C LEU A 39 -19.48 -9.69 -12.91
N GLU A 40 -19.90 -10.17 -11.73
CA GLU A 40 -19.18 -9.95 -10.48
C GLU A 40 -17.76 -10.54 -10.54
N ILE A 41 -17.60 -11.76 -11.07
CA ILE A 41 -16.28 -12.36 -11.32
C ILE A 41 -15.44 -11.48 -12.25
N PHE A 42 -15.99 -11.00 -13.37
CA PHE A 42 -15.25 -10.11 -14.28
C PHE A 42 -14.82 -8.81 -13.60
N LEU A 43 -15.67 -8.23 -12.73
CA LEU A 43 -15.35 -7.03 -11.98
C LEU A 43 -14.25 -7.27 -10.94
N ILE A 44 -14.28 -8.40 -10.25
CA ILE A 44 -13.25 -8.80 -9.28
C ILE A 44 -11.92 -9.00 -10.00
N LEU A 45 -11.89 -9.76 -11.10
CA LEU A 45 -10.68 -9.99 -11.88
C LEU A 45 -10.12 -8.70 -12.45
N LYS A 46 -10.99 -7.84 -13.00
CA LYS A 46 -10.59 -6.51 -13.48
C LYS A 46 -10.01 -5.64 -12.36
N ALA A 47 -10.53 -5.72 -11.14
CA ALA A 47 -9.97 -5.00 -10.00
C ALA A 47 -8.61 -5.58 -9.58
N ALA A 48 -8.48 -6.91 -9.54
CA ALA A 48 -7.26 -7.62 -9.17
C ALA A 48 -6.10 -7.40 -10.16
N ASP A 49 -6.39 -7.18 -11.45
CA ASP A 49 -5.36 -6.91 -12.48
C ASP A 49 -4.54 -5.62 -12.22
N GLY A 50 -4.94 -4.79 -11.24
CA GLY A 50 -4.16 -3.65 -10.78
C GLY A 50 -3.77 -2.69 -11.91
N SER A 51 -2.46 -2.60 -12.20
CA SER A 51 -1.95 -1.71 -13.26
C SER A 51 -2.22 -2.21 -14.68
N HIS A 52 -2.55 -3.50 -14.83
CA HIS A 52 -2.85 -4.19 -16.09
C HIS A 52 -4.34 -4.26 -16.42
N ARG A 53 -5.23 -3.67 -15.60
CA ARG A 53 -6.70 -3.70 -15.76
C ARG A 53 -7.28 -3.03 -17.01
N PHE A 54 -6.43 -2.54 -17.91
CA PHE A 54 -6.83 -1.71 -19.04
C PHE A 54 -6.46 -2.36 -20.38
N GLY A 55 -7.30 -2.13 -21.39
CA GLY A 55 -7.02 -2.58 -22.76
C GLY A 55 -7.42 -4.03 -23.01
N PHE A 56 -7.14 -4.51 -24.22
CA PHE A 56 -7.43 -5.90 -24.60
C PHE A 56 -6.37 -6.90 -24.11
N THR A 57 -5.22 -6.40 -23.66
CA THR A 57 -4.14 -7.21 -23.08
C THR A 57 -4.36 -7.56 -21.60
N ALA A 58 -5.40 -7.02 -20.96
CA ALA A 58 -5.70 -7.31 -19.56
C ALA A 58 -6.06 -8.79 -19.37
N GLU A 59 -5.64 -9.38 -18.25
CA GLU A 59 -5.86 -10.81 -17.99
C GLU A 59 -7.36 -11.11 -17.85
N TRP A 60 -8.14 -10.20 -17.26
CA TRP A 60 -9.60 -10.34 -17.19
C TRP A 60 -10.27 -10.45 -18.57
N VAL A 61 -9.67 -9.88 -19.63
CA VAL A 61 -10.22 -9.99 -21.00
C VAL A 61 -10.04 -11.41 -21.53
N ARG A 62 -8.94 -12.09 -21.20
CA ARG A 62 -8.73 -13.50 -21.61
C ARG A 62 -9.78 -14.42 -21.01
N VAL A 63 -10.23 -14.10 -19.79
CA VAL A 63 -11.29 -14.84 -19.11
C VAL A 63 -12.62 -14.77 -19.89
N THR A 64 -12.85 -13.71 -20.67
CA THR A 64 -14.03 -13.64 -21.55
C THR A 64 -14.02 -14.66 -22.70
N TRP A 65 -12.90 -15.36 -22.94
CA TRP A 65 -12.74 -16.33 -24.03
C TRP A 65 -12.92 -17.80 -23.59
N VAL A 66 -13.24 -18.04 -22.32
CA VAL A 66 -13.48 -19.38 -21.76
C VAL A 66 -14.56 -20.13 -22.55
N CYS A 67 -15.72 -19.51 -22.77
CA CYS A 67 -16.78 -20.05 -23.62
C CYS A 67 -17.61 -18.93 -24.27
N SER A 68 -18.46 -19.29 -25.24
CA SER A 68 -19.31 -18.33 -25.96
C SER A 68 -20.25 -17.54 -25.04
N ARG A 69 -20.75 -18.17 -23.96
CA ARG A 69 -21.64 -17.54 -22.97
C ARG A 69 -20.92 -16.44 -22.17
N TRP A 70 -19.71 -16.72 -21.67
CA TRP A 70 -18.89 -15.75 -20.94
C TRP A 70 -18.58 -14.54 -21.81
N ARG A 71 -18.23 -14.79 -23.08
CA ARG A 71 -18.00 -13.75 -24.07
C ARG A 71 -19.26 -12.91 -24.29
N ALA A 72 -20.41 -13.54 -24.51
CA ALA A 72 -21.67 -12.84 -24.75
C ALA A 72 -22.06 -11.93 -23.57
N ILE A 73 -21.94 -12.44 -22.33
CA ILE A 73 -22.21 -11.68 -21.11
C ILE A 73 -21.25 -10.49 -21.00
N ALA A 74 -19.94 -10.73 -21.17
CA ALA A 74 -18.94 -9.66 -21.14
C ALA A 74 -19.22 -8.58 -22.20
N LEU A 75 -19.55 -8.97 -23.43
CA LEU A 75 -19.88 -8.04 -24.52
C LEU A 75 -21.17 -7.24 -24.26
N SER A 76 -22.12 -7.80 -23.52
CA SER A 76 -23.39 -7.14 -23.19
C SER A 76 -23.24 -6.05 -22.12
N TYR A 77 -22.20 -6.14 -21.28
CA TYR A 77 -22.03 -5.29 -20.11
C TYR A 77 -20.97 -4.21 -20.34
N SER A 78 -21.41 -2.97 -20.55
CA SER A 78 -20.53 -1.88 -20.98
C SER A 78 -19.53 -1.40 -19.91
N HIS A 79 -19.82 -1.60 -18.63
CA HIS A 79 -18.99 -1.11 -17.53
C HIS A 79 -17.63 -1.82 -17.43
N ILE A 80 -17.52 -3.10 -17.78
CA ILE A 80 -16.19 -3.76 -17.79
C ILE A 80 -15.28 -3.19 -18.89
N TRP A 81 -15.84 -2.61 -19.95
CA TRP A 81 -15.08 -1.97 -21.04
C TRP A 81 -14.77 -0.49 -20.81
N SER A 82 -15.25 0.13 -19.73
CA SER A 82 -15.11 1.58 -19.49
C SER A 82 -13.68 2.03 -19.17
N SER A 83 -12.78 1.11 -18.81
CA SER A 83 -11.41 1.44 -18.38
C SER A 83 -10.43 1.32 -19.54
N VAL A 84 -10.07 2.47 -20.11
CA VAL A 84 -9.28 2.59 -21.33
C VAL A 84 -7.87 3.08 -21.00
N SER A 85 -6.83 2.42 -21.52
CA SER A 85 -5.44 2.87 -21.37
C SER A 85 -4.83 3.18 -22.73
N MET A 86 -4.12 4.30 -22.77
CA MET A 86 -3.40 4.81 -23.93
C MET A 86 -1.95 5.10 -23.52
N VAL A 87 -1.27 4.14 -22.90
CA VAL A 87 0.13 4.24 -22.47
C VAL A 87 1.02 3.53 -23.50
N LYS A 88 2.18 4.09 -23.85
CA LYS A 88 2.96 3.63 -25.03
C LYS A 88 3.39 2.16 -24.99
N LYS A 89 3.50 1.59 -23.79
CA LYS A 89 3.98 0.22 -23.57
C LYS A 89 2.90 -0.84 -23.78
N VAL A 90 1.63 -0.45 -23.82
CA VAL A 90 0.51 -1.37 -24.05
C VAL A 90 0.19 -1.32 -25.55
N VAL A 91 0.47 -2.42 -26.24
CA VAL A 91 0.34 -2.56 -27.70
C VAL A 91 -1.13 -2.81 -28.06
N ASP A 92 -2.03 -1.91 -27.68
CA ASP A 92 -3.38 -1.94 -28.26
C ASP A 92 -3.32 -1.24 -29.62
N THR A 93 -3.74 -1.95 -30.66
CA THR A 93 -3.93 -1.34 -31.98
C THR A 93 -5.01 -0.26 -31.87
N ARG A 94 -4.97 0.72 -32.77
CA ARG A 94 -6.02 1.73 -32.85
C ARG A 94 -7.41 1.10 -32.95
N ASP A 95 -7.54 0.02 -33.72
CA ASP A 95 -8.81 -0.70 -33.92
C ASP A 95 -9.30 -1.36 -32.63
N ALA A 96 -8.39 -1.95 -31.84
CA ALA A 96 -8.73 -2.50 -30.53
C ALA A 96 -9.25 -1.38 -29.61
N LEU A 97 -8.55 -0.27 -29.53
CA LEU A 97 -8.98 0.87 -28.73
C LEU A 97 -10.34 1.43 -29.16
N GLU A 98 -10.55 1.53 -30.47
CA GLU A 98 -11.83 1.94 -31.06
C GLU A 98 -12.97 0.98 -30.71
N GLU A 99 -12.73 -0.33 -30.76
CA GLU A 99 -13.68 -1.37 -30.36
C GLU A 99 -14.00 -1.31 -28.86
N GLN A 100 -13.01 -1.07 -28.00
CA GLN A 100 -13.24 -0.88 -26.57
C GLN A 100 -14.14 0.34 -26.30
N LEU A 101 -13.86 1.47 -26.97
CA LEU A 101 -14.68 2.67 -26.89
C LEU A 101 -16.10 2.46 -27.44
N LEU A 102 -16.27 1.56 -28.42
CA LEU A 102 -17.60 1.19 -28.90
C LEU A 102 -18.40 0.44 -27.81
N ARG A 103 -17.73 -0.50 -27.12
CA ARG A 103 -18.34 -1.37 -26.11
C ARG A 103 -18.66 -0.67 -24.79
N SER A 104 -17.92 0.36 -24.43
CA SER A 104 -18.21 1.17 -23.24
C SER A 104 -19.52 1.98 -23.35
N ARG A 105 -20.06 2.13 -24.58
CA ARG A 105 -21.35 2.78 -24.88
C ARG A 105 -21.42 4.20 -24.29
N ASN A 106 -22.36 4.45 -23.37
CA ASN A 106 -22.57 5.73 -22.69
C ASN A 106 -22.14 5.68 -21.22
N THR A 107 -21.39 4.65 -20.84
CA THR A 107 -20.86 4.52 -19.47
C THR A 107 -19.77 5.57 -19.26
N GLY A 108 -19.62 6.06 -18.02
CA GLY A 108 -18.48 6.91 -17.67
C GLY A 108 -17.18 6.18 -17.95
N LEU A 109 -16.22 6.85 -18.59
CA LEU A 109 -14.91 6.28 -18.93
C LEU A 109 -13.89 6.57 -17.85
N ASP A 110 -13.08 5.55 -17.56
CA ASP A 110 -11.87 5.66 -16.76
C ASP A 110 -10.68 5.63 -17.71
N LEU A 111 -10.04 6.77 -17.91
CA LEU A 111 -9.07 6.98 -18.96
C LEU A 111 -7.66 7.14 -18.39
N ARG A 112 -6.74 6.28 -18.81
CA ARG A 112 -5.32 6.35 -18.48
C ARG A 112 -4.50 6.79 -19.69
N ILE A 113 -3.80 7.92 -19.61
CA ILE A 113 -3.05 8.50 -20.74
C ILE A 113 -1.61 8.81 -20.34
N GLU A 114 -0.67 8.42 -21.18
CA GLU A 114 0.70 8.94 -21.14
C GLU A 114 0.89 10.05 -22.20
N ILE A 115 1.37 11.22 -21.78
CA ILE A 115 1.60 12.39 -22.61
C ILE A 115 3.09 12.69 -22.65
N THR A 116 3.72 12.41 -23.79
CA THR A 116 5.08 12.90 -24.05
C THR A 116 5.11 14.16 -24.91
N SER A 117 4.02 14.46 -25.64
CA SER A 117 3.87 15.69 -26.42
C SER A 117 2.41 16.13 -26.54
N GLN A 118 2.19 17.43 -26.80
CA GLN A 118 0.87 18.02 -27.04
C GLN A 118 0.11 17.35 -28.20
N ARG A 119 0.82 16.98 -29.28
CA ARG A 119 0.24 16.28 -30.43
C ARG A 119 -0.38 14.94 -30.01
N GLN A 120 0.35 14.15 -29.21
CA GLN A 120 -0.15 12.86 -28.73
C GLN A 120 -1.43 13.00 -27.90
N TRP A 121 -1.53 14.03 -27.06
CA TRP A 121 -2.76 14.28 -26.32
C TRP A 121 -3.94 14.60 -27.25
N ASN A 122 -3.74 15.51 -28.21
CA ASN A 122 -4.79 15.84 -29.18
C ASN A 122 -5.23 14.61 -29.96
N ASP A 123 -4.29 13.78 -30.42
CA ASP A 123 -4.61 12.58 -31.21
C ASP A 123 -5.38 11.54 -30.38
N LYS A 124 -4.97 11.32 -29.12
CA LYS A 124 -5.64 10.42 -28.17
C LYS A 124 -7.03 10.92 -27.78
N LEU A 125 -7.19 12.20 -27.44
CA LEU A 125 -8.50 12.76 -27.10
C LEU A 125 -9.43 12.87 -28.31
N LYS A 126 -8.91 13.14 -29.51
CA LYS A 126 -9.71 13.08 -30.74
C LYS A 126 -10.32 11.69 -30.90
N LEU A 127 -9.57 10.63 -30.58
CA LEU A 127 -10.11 9.27 -30.64
C LEU A 127 -11.29 9.06 -29.66
N VAL A 128 -11.18 9.58 -28.43
CA VAL A 128 -12.25 9.50 -27.41
C VAL A 128 -13.45 10.39 -27.77
N GLY A 129 -13.19 11.61 -28.24
CA GLY A 129 -14.21 12.64 -28.50
C GLY A 129 -14.94 12.48 -29.83
N ASN A 130 -14.31 11.91 -30.86
CA ASN A 130 -14.90 11.80 -32.19
C ASN A 130 -16.08 10.81 -32.25
N ARG A 131 -16.16 9.83 -31.35
CA ARG A 131 -17.20 8.79 -31.44
C ARG A 131 -18.53 9.21 -30.82
N ARG A 132 -18.56 10.05 -29.77
CA ARG A 132 -19.80 10.53 -29.15
C ARG A 132 -19.59 11.91 -28.52
N ARG A 133 -20.46 12.86 -28.89
CA ARG A 133 -20.52 14.21 -28.26
C ARG A 133 -20.76 14.16 -26.74
N ASN A 134 -21.14 13.01 -26.20
CA ASN A 134 -21.56 12.83 -24.80
C ASN A 134 -20.71 11.82 -24.02
N THR A 135 -19.49 11.49 -24.47
CA THR A 135 -18.61 10.62 -23.68
C THR A 135 -18.24 11.32 -22.38
N LYS A 136 -18.69 10.77 -21.24
CA LYS A 136 -18.36 11.29 -19.91
C LYS A 136 -17.06 10.64 -19.43
N ILE A 137 -16.07 11.44 -19.06
CA ILE A 137 -14.84 10.92 -18.42
C ILE A 137 -15.01 11.09 -16.92
N THR A 138 -15.07 9.97 -16.19
CA THR A 138 -15.30 9.92 -14.75
C THR A 138 -13.99 9.83 -13.96
N MET A 139 -13.03 9.07 -14.48
CA MET A 139 -11.66 9.03 -13.96
C MET A 139 -10.67 9.40 -15.06
N LEU A 140 -9.67 10.20 -14.71
CA LEU A 140 -8.57 10.57 -15.60
C LEU A 140 -7.24 10.34 -14.88
N ASP A 141 -6.44 9.40 -15.35
CA ASP A 141 -5.07 9.12 -14.88
C ASP A 141 -4.07 9.55 -15.96
N VAL A 142 -3.29 10.59 -15.70
CA VAL A 142 -2.41 11.21 -16.69
C VAL A 142 -0.97 11.19 -16.21
N THR A 143 -0.12 10.51 -16.97
CA THR A 143 1.34 10.63 -16.84
C THR A 143 1.85 11.64 -17.86
N TYR A 144 2.58 12.68 -17.44
CA TYR A 144 2.98 13.77 -18.33
C TYR A 144 4.37 14.35 -18.04
N THR A 145 4.99 14.99 -19.03
CA THR A 145 6.26 15.72 -18.86
C THR A 145 6.04 17.18 -18.44
N ALA A 146 7.02 17.79 -17.79
CA ALA A 146 6.94 19.18 -17.29
C ALA A 146 6.50 20.19 -18.37
N ALA A 147 6.98 20.03 -19.60
CA ALA A 147 6.67 20.89 -20.74
C ALA A 147 5.18 20.90 -21.12
N ASN A 148 4.43 19.85 -20.76
CA ASN A 148 3.01 19.72 -21.10
C ASN A 148 2.08 20.21 -19.97
N SER A 149 2.60 20.71 -18.85
CA SER A 149 1.81 21.09 -17.66
C SER A 149 0.70 22.12 -17.95
N GLU A 150 1.05 23.28 -18.52
CA GLU A 150 0.10 24.35 -18.82
C GLU A 150 -0.95 23.94 -19.85
N TYR A 151 -0.54 23.16 -20.84
CA TYR A 151 -1.45 22.62 -21.83
C TYR A 151 -2.44 21.63 -21.20
N LEU A 152 -1.95 20.75 -20.32
CA LEU A 152 -2.77 19.76 -19.62
C LEU A 152 -3.80 20.44 -18.68
N LYS A 153 -3.40 21.48 -17.94
CA LYS A 153 -4.33 22.28 -17.10
C LYS A 153 -5.55 22.75 -17.89
N LYS A 154 -5.33 23.40 -19.03
CA LYS A 154 -6.41 23.91 -19.90
C LYS A 154 -7.32 22.82 -20.43
N ARG A 155 -6.77 21.61 -20.66
CA ARG A 155 -7.53 20.49 -21.21
C ARG A 155 -8.33 19.72 -20.18
N ILE A 156 -7.84 19.63 -18.95
CA ILE A 156 -8.57 18.98 -17.86
C ILE A 156 -9.89 19.72 -17.56
N ALA A 157 -9.89 21.06 -17.67
CA ALA A 157 -11.10 21.87 -17.52
C ALA A 157 -12.22 21.51 -18.51
N CYS A 158 -11.91 20.86 -19.64
CA CYS A 158 -12.94 20.36 -20.57
C CYS A 158 -13.77 19.21 -19.98
N PHE A 159 -13.35 18.60 -18.87
CA PHE A 159 -14.05 17.51 -18.18
C PHE A 159 -14.74 17.95 -16.89
N ARG A 160 -14.90 19.27 -16.71
CA ARG A 160 -15.50 19.93 -15.53
C ARG A 160 -16.73 19.22 -14.97
N ASP A 161 -17.67 18.86 -15.85
CA ASP A 161 -19.00 18.39 -15.44
C ASP A 161 -19.08 16.88 -15.20
N SER A 162 -18.02 16.11 -15.54
CA SER A 162 -18.04 14.64 -15.43
C SER A 162 -16.95 14.06 -14.55
N LEU A 163 -15.84 14.77 -14.36
CA LEU A 163 -14.66 14.22 -13.72
C LEU A 163 -14.83 14.12 -12.20
N ARG A 164 -14.71 12.89 -11.68
CA ARG A 164 -14.82 12.56 -10.26
C ARG A 164 -13.49 12.14 -9.65
N SER A 165 -12.61 11.54 -10.43
CA SER A 165 -11.27 11.13 -9.98
C SER A 165 -10.20 11.63 -10.93
N LEU A 166 -9.18 12.30 -10.41
CA LEU A 166 -8.06 12.82 -11.19
C LEU A 166 -6.76 12.33 -10.57
N LYS A 167 -5.95 11.64 -11.37
CA LYS A 167 -4.59 11.23 -11.03
C LYS A 167 -3.59 11.90 -11.97
N LEU A 168 -2.65 12.63 -11.42
CA LEU A 168 -1.63 13.36 -12.17
C LEU A 168 -0.24 12.88 -11.75
N CYS A 169 0.49 12.27 -12.67
CA CYS A 169 1.86 11.83 -12.47
C CYS A 169 2.81 12.58 -13.38
N ARG A 170 3.70 13.41 -12.82
CA ARG A 170 4.74 14.07 -13.61
C ARG A 170 5.95 13.15 -13.76
N THR A 171 6.39 12.89 -14.99
CA THR A 171 7.59 12.10 -15.24
C THR A 171 8.84 12.80 -14.67
N ARG A 172 9.66 12.07 -13.91
CA ARG A 172 10.99 12.54 -13.45
C ARG A 172 11.92 12.68 -14.65
N THR A 173 12.48 13.87 -14.87
CA THR A 173 13.53 14.11 -15.86
C THR A 173 14.89 14.11 -15.16
N ARG A 174 15.96 13.57 -15.76
CA ARG A 174 17.28 13.51 -15.08
C ARG A 174 17.81 14.88 -14.62
N SER A 175 17.38 15.98 -15.24
CA SER A 175 17.70 17.37 -14.86
C SER A 175 16.91 17.89 -13.64
N ASN A 176 16.52 17.01 -12.71
CA ASN A 176 15.57 17.21 -11.59
C ASN A 176 15.93 18.29 -10.53
N ASN A 177 16.83 19.22 -10.84
CA ASN A 177 17.05 20.41 -10.02
C ASN A 177 16.05 21.53 -10.32
N GLU A 178 15.26 21.44 -11.39
CA GLU A 178 14.17 22.41 -11.56
C GLU A 178 13.11 22.17 -10.48
N PRO A 179 12.83 23.18 -9.63
CA PRO A 179 11.79 23.06 -8.61
C PRO A 179 10.49 22.66 -9.31
N SER A 180 9.85 21.64 -8.77
CA SER A 180 8.58 21.13 -9.28
C SER A 180 7.60 22.30 -9.44
N ARG A 181 7.36 22.75 -10.68
CA ARG A 181 6.41 23.84 -10.95
C ARG A 181 5.11 23.62 -10.18
N LEU A 182 4.70 24.69 -9.49
CA LEU A 182 3.47 24.78 -8.73
C LEU A 182 2.28 24.47 -9.64
N TRP A 183 1.44 23.52 -9.23
CA TRP A 183 0.17 23.26 -9.87
C TRP A 183 -0.94 23.86 -9.03
N VAL A 184 -1.56 24.91 -9.55
CA VAL A 184 -2.71 25.56 -8.91
C VAL A 184 -3.98 24.86 -9.37
N PHE A 185 -4.72 24.31 -8.42
CA PHE A 185 -6.04 23.71 -8.60
C PHE A 185 -7.11 24.72 -8.21
N ASP A 186 -8.10 24.90 -9.08
CA ASP A 186 -9.30 25.68 -8.80
C ASP A 186 -10.51 24.75 -8.68
N PRO A 187 -11.21 24.72 -7.53
CA PRO A 187 -12.45 23.96 -7.36
C PRO A 187 -13.53 24.28 -8.40
N HIS A 188 -13.53 25.49 -8.97
CA HIS A 188 -14.49 25.87 -10.00
C HIS A 188 -14.24 25.17 -11.34
N ASP A 189 -12.99 24.80 -11.65
CA ASP A 189 -12.65 24.07 -12.88
C ASP A 189 -13.10 22.60 -12.83
N LEU A 190 -13.24 22.05 -11.63
CA LEU A 190 -13.53 20.64 -11.38
C LEU A 190 -14.47 20.47 -10.15
N PRO A 191 -15.72 20.97 -10.22
CA PRO A 191 -16.63 21.07 -9.07
C PRO A 191 -17.11 19.72 -8.54
N HIS A 192 -17.02 18.66 -9.36
CA HIS A 192 -17.46 17.31 -8.99
C HIS A 192 -16.31 16.37 -8.62
N LEU A 193 -15.08 16.89 -8.53
CA LEU A 193 -13.93 16.07 -8.19
C LEU A 193 -14.01 15.60 -6.74
N GLN A 194 -13.95 14.29 -6.55
CA GLN A 194 -14.02 13.59 -5.25
C GLN A 194 -12.68 12.99 -4.84
N SER A 195 -11.89 12.54 -5.81
CA SER A 195 -10.59 11.93 -5.58
C SER A 195 -9.49 12.66 -6.36
N LEU A 196 -8.44 13.10 -5.67
CA LEU A 196 -7.28 13.73 -6.26
C LEU A 196 -6.01 12.97 -5.87
N SER A 197 -5.25 12.52 -6.87
CA SER A 197 -3.96 11.87 -6.70
C SER A 197 -2.89 12.65 -7.46
N VAL A 198 -1.82 13.07 -6.79
CA VAL A 198 -0.74 13.84 -7.41
C VAL A 198 0.61 13.20 -7.11
N THR A 199 1.44 13.01 -8.14
CA THR A 199 2.77 12.40 -8.01
C THR A 199 3.81 13.30 -8.66
N TYR A 200 4.85 13.70 -7.92
CA TYR A 200 5.90 14.62 -8.37
C TYR A 200 5.39 16.02 -8.75
N ILE A 201 4.37 16.52 -8.05
CA ILE A 201 3.76 17.83 -8.27
C ILE A 201 3.74 18.58 -6.94
N LEU A 202 3.96 19.90 -6.96
CA LEU A 202 3.70 20.77 -5.81
C LEU A 202 2.28 21.33 -5.97
N PRO A 203 1.28 20.77 -5.27
CA PRO A 203 -0.08 21.23 -5.42
C PRO A 203 -0.31 22.51 -4.61
N ARG A 204 -1.20 23.36 -5.11
CA ARG A 204 -1.78 24.52 -4.42
C ARG A 204 -3.24 24.61 -4.78
N ALA A 205 -4.09 25.00 -3.85
CA ALA A 205 -5.49 25.30 -4.12
C ALA A 205 -5.75 26.80 -3.91
N THR A 206 -6.68 27.36 -4.68
CA THR A 206 -7.08 28.77 -4.59
C THR A 206 -8.20 29.01 -3.57
N SER A 207 -9.02 27.99 -3.31
CA SER A 207 -10.18 28.08 -2.43
C SER A 207 -10.52 26.72 -1.79
N PRO A 208 -11.38 26.68 -0.76
CA PRO A 208 -11.83 25.43 -0.15
C PRO A 208 -12.60 24.54 -1.14
N TRP A 209 -12.14 23.30 -1.27
CA TRP A 209 -12.67 22.26 -2.14
C TRP A 209 -13.49 21.23 -1.35
N LYS A 210 -14.79 21.50 -1.20
CA LYS A 210 -15.71 20.71 -0.36
C LYS A 210 -16.06 19.33 -0.93
N SER A 211 -15.82 19.08 -2.22
CA SER A 211 -16.19 17.83 -2.88
C SER A 211 -15.16 16.72 -2.73
N ILE A 212 -13.90 17.07 -2.43
CA ILE A 212 -12.81 16.11 -2.30
C ILE A 212 -12.95 15.34 -0.99
N THR A 213 -13.07 14.03 -1.11
CA THR A 213 -13.12 13.08 0.00
C THR A 213 -11.85 12.22 0.07
N ARG A 214 -11.11 12.07 -1.03
CA ARG A 214 -9.85 11.32 -1.07
C ARG A 214 -8.73 12.16 -1.68
N LEU A 215 -7.61 12.23 -0.96
CA LEU A 215 -6.40 12.91 -1.39
C LEU A 215 -5.21 11.96 -1.27
N GLU A 216 -4.52 11.75 -2.38
CA GLU A 216 -3.28 10.98 -2.46
C GLU A 216 -2.15 11.91 -2.97
N ILE A 217 -1.07 12.02 -2.21
CA ILE A 217 0.11 12.80 -2.60
C ILE A 217 1.32 11.90 -2.52
N VAL A 218 1.98 11.70 -3.65
CA VAL A 218 3.14 10.82 -3.80
C VAL A 218 4.37 11.63 -4.18
N ASP A 219 5.49 11.43 -3.49
CA ASP A 219 6.76 12.11 -3.74
C ASP A 219 6.66 13.65 -3.75
N LEU A 220 6.04 14.22 -2.71
CA LEU A 220 6.05 15.66 -2.48
C LEU A 220 7.44 16.17 -2.07
N PHE A 221 7.84 17.32 -2.60
CA PHE A 221 9.18 17.90 -2.37
C PHE A 221 9.27 18.93 -1.24
N SER A 222 8.15 19.38 -0.66
CA SER A 222 8.13 20.45 0.36
C SER A 222 6.90 20.37 1.27
N THR A 223 7.13 20.33 2.57
CA THR A 223 6.11 20.41 3.64
C THR A 223 5.37 21.74 3.67
N ASN A 224 6.08 22.83 3.34
CA ASN A 224 5.55 24.19 3.44
C ASN A 224 4.35 24.42 2.51
N HIS A 225 4.21 23.58 1.47
CA HIS A 225 3.05 23.61 0.58
C HIS A 225 1.97 22.60 0.96
N LEU A 226 2.31 21.57 1.74
CA LEU A 226 1.36 20.54 2.12
C LEU A 226 0.28 21.10 3.05
N LEU A 227 0.64 21.80 4.12
CA LEU A 227 -0.34 22.24 5.11
C LEU A 227 -1.35 23.23 4.52
N PRO A 228 -0.93 24.32 3.84
CA PRO A 228 -1.88 25.25 3.24
C PRO A 228 -2.77 24.57 2.21
N PHE A 229 -2.27 23.53 1.55
CA PHE A 229 -3.06 22.73 0.61
C PHE A 229 -4.10 21.86 1.33
N LEU A 230 -3.72 21.21 2.44
CA LEU A 230 -4.66 20.41 3.25
C LEU A 230 -5.81 21.25 3.83
N HIS A 231 -5.55 22.52 4.16
CA HIS A 231 -6.59 23.47 4.61
C HIS A 231 -7.73 23.65 3.62
N CYS A 232 -7.48 23.36 2.34
CA CYS A 232 -8.50 23.48 1.32
C CYS A 232 -9.47 22.29 1.29
N PHE A 233 -9.33 21.25 2.12
CA PHE A 233 -10.17 20.03 2.01
C PHE A 233 -10.97 19.75 3.29
N PRO A 234 -12.03 20.53 3.58
CA PRO A 234 -12.81 20.36 4.82
C PRO A 234 -13.62 19.06 4.87
N SER A 235 -13.88 18.42 3.73
CA SER A 235 -14.64 17.16 3.61
C SER A 235 -13.75 15.93 3.46
N LEU A 236 -12.45 16.05 3.67
CA LEU A 236 -11.51 14.97 3.40
C LEU A 236 -11.75 13.78 4.35
N GLU A 237 -11.96 12.60 3.77
CA GLU A 237 -12.18 11.33 4.46
C GLU A 237 -10.92 10.46 4.44
N GLU A 238 -10.15 10.51 3.35
CA GLU A 238 -8.99 9.67 3.12
C GLU A 238 -7.78 10.52 2.72
N LEU A 239 -6.73 10.47 3.52
CA LEU A 239 -5.46 11.15 3.26
C LEU A 239 -4.35 10.11 3.13
N LEU A 240 -3.79 9.98 1.93
CA LEU A 240 -2.66 9.11 1.62
C LEU A 240 -1.47 9.98 1.23
N LEU A 241 -0.42 9.96 2.03
CA LEU A 241 0.81 10.67 1.78
C LEU A 241 1.91 9.62 1.62
N MET A 242 2.48 9.51 0.42
CA MET A 242 3.51 8.52 0.08
C MET A 242 4.81 9.21 -0.34
N THR A 243 5.96 8.68 0.09
CA THR A 243 7.32 8.97 -0.41
C THR A 243 7.70 10.45 -0.46
N SER A 244 7.25 11.33 0.44
CA SER A 244 7.61 12.75 0.36
C SER A 244 9.13 12.94 0.58
N ARG A 245 9.85 13.28 -0.49
CA ARG A 245 11.26 13.65 -0.40
C ARG A 245 11.32 15.11 0.00
N THR A 246 11.28 15.40 1.29
CA THR A 246 11.74 16.70 1.79
C THR A 246 13.18 16.86 1.33
N MET A 247 13.41 17.86 0.48
CA MET A 247 14.70 18.52 0.53
C MET A 247 14.80 19.12 1.94
N ARG A 248 15.98 19.10 2.56
CA ARG A 248 16.24 19.70 3.89
C ARG A 248 16.06 21.23 3.92
N SER A 249 15.04 21.76 3.24
CA SER A 249 14.64 23.15 3.35
C SER A 249 14.22 23.41 4.78
N SER A 250 14.65 24.56 5.31
CA SER A 250 14.35 25.06 6.65
C SER A 250 12.93 24.71 7.09
N TYR A 251 12.85 23.72 7.97
CA TYR A 251 11.63 23.33 8.67
C TYR A 251 11.19 24.52 9.53
N ASP A 252 10.00 25.04 9.26
CA ASP A 252 9.36 26.06 10.10
C ASP A 252 8.45 25.36 11.12
N PRO A 253 8.86 25.20 12.39
CA PRO A 253 8.05 24.58 13.43
C PRO A 253 6.71 25.29 13.64
N ASP A 254 6.64 26.59 13.39
CA ASP A 254 5.46 27.39 13.68
C ASP A 254 4.34 27.12 12.67
N ALA A 255 4.68 26.85 11.41
CA ALA A 255 3.70 26.51 10.37
C ALA A 255 2.84 25.29 10.74
N LEU A 256 3.37 24.39 11.56
CA LEU A 256 2.75 23.10 11.89
C LEU A 256 1.77 23.19 13.07
N SER A 257 1.86 24.24 13.87
CA SER A 257 0.86 24.57 14.88
C SER A 257 -0.51 24.88 14.26
N SER A 258 -0.55 25.17 12.95
CA SER A 258 -1.73 25.59 12.22
C SER A 258 -2.44 24.47 11.44
N MET A 259 -2.32 23.19 11.81
CA MET A 259 -3.02 22.13 11.04
C MET A 259 -4.54 22.38 10.95
N PRO A 260 -5.15 22.15 9.78
CA PRO A 260 -6.60 22.20 9.66
C PRO A 260 -7.25 21.13 10.51
N PHE A 261 -8.36 21.49 11.15
CA PHE A 261 -9.31 20.53 11.65
C PHE A 261 -10.03 19.86 10.48
N ILE A 262 -9.83 18.55 10.31
CA ILE A 262 -10.47 17.75 9.25
C ILE A 262 -11.43 16.76 9.90
N PRO A 263 -12.70 17.16 10.13
CA PRO A 263 -13.62 16.41 11.00
C PRO A 263 -14.00 15.03 10.46
N LYS A 264 -13.99 14.84 9.14
CA LYS A 264 -14.47 13.62 8.48
C LYS A 264 -13.36 12.60 8.19
N LEU A 265 -12.13 12.90 8.60
CA LEU A 265 -10.98 12.10 8.21
C LEU A 265 -11.02 10.73 8.92
N ARG A 266 -11.18 9.67 8.14
CA ARG A 266 -11.29 8.28 8.62
C ARG A 266 -10.07 7.43 8.30
N LEU A 267 -9.29 7.79 7.29
CA LEU A 267 -8.10 7.08 6.86
C LEU A 267 -6.95 8.08 6.75
N VAL A 268 -5.89 7.85 7.52
CA VAL A 268 -4.61 8.54 7.34
C VAL A 268 -3.54 7.51 7.11
N GLN A 269 -2.87 7.62 5.97
CA GLN A 269 -1.73 6.80 5.63
C GLN A 269 -0.54 7.67 5.31
N LEU A 270 0.52 7.54 6.10
CA LEU A 270 1.76 8.27 5.95
C LEU A 270 2.88 7.27 5.63
N ASN A 271 3.22 7.05 4.36
CA ASN A 271 4.25 6.10 3.94
C ASN A 271 5.50 6.79 3.43
N ALA A 272 6.69 6.31 3.83
CA ALA A 272 7.99 6.79 3.37
C ALA A 272 8.13 8.32 3.43
N ILE A 273 7.46 8.94 4.39
CA ILE A 273 7.53 10.37 4.67
C ILE A 273 8.74 10.61 5.58
N ASP A 274 9.38 11.76 5.41
CA ASP A 274 10.30 12.25 6.42
C ASP A 274 9.58 12.36 7.78
N MET A 275 10.20 11.81 8.81
CA MET A 275 9.64 11.72 10.14
C MET A 275 9.26 13.08 10.71
N GLU A 276 10.02 14.13 10.38
CA GLU A 276 9.72 15.49 10.83
C GLU A 276 8.33 15.94 10.37
N ILE A 277 7.89 15.53 9.18
CA ILE A 277 6.53 15.80 8.69
C ILE A 277 5.52 14.98 9.47
N SER A 278 5.81 13.70 9.69
CA SER A 278 4.91 12.82 10.44
C SER A 278 4.71 13.35 11.87
N TRP A 279 5.78 13.80 12.53
CA TRP A 279 5.76 14.40 13.86
C TRP A 279 5.04 15.72 13.96
N SER A 280 5.00 16.47 12.88
CA SER A 280 4.38 17.77 12.89
C SER A 280 2.89 17.72 12.54
N LEU A 281 2.49 16.73 11.74
CA LEU A 281 1.09 16.45 11.47
C LEU A 281 0.39 15.87 12.71
N THR A 282 1.04 14.94 13.43
CA THR A 282 0.34 14.14 14.46
C THR A 282 -0.19 14.94 15.67
N PRO A 283 0.56 15.86 16.31
CA PRO A 283 0.09 16.61 17.48
C PRO A 283 -1.04 17.60 17.16
N SER A 284 -1.02 18.14 15.94
CA SER A 284 -1.93 19.20 15.52
C SER A 284 -3.18 18.65 14.81
N MET A 285 -3.14 17.40 14.34
CA MET A 285 -4.31 16.73 13.76
C MET A 285 -5.29 16.29 14.84
N ARG A 286 -6.35 17.07 15.01
CA ARG A 286 -7.55 16.62 15.71
C ARG A 286 -8.41 15.83 14.73
N ILE A 287 -8.51 14.52 14.92
CA ILE A 287 -9.25 13.63 14.03
C ILE A 287 -10.31 12.86 14.83
N PRO A 288 -11.54 13.35 14.96
CA PRO A 288 -12.51 12.74 15.85
C PRO A 288 -13.05 11.39 15.36
N GLU A 289 -12.93 11.08 14.06
CA GLU A 289 -13.51 9.86 13.45
C GLU A 289 -12.48 8.95 12.78
N LEU A 290 -11.22 8.99 13.22
CA LEU A 290 -10.17 8.20 12.57
C LEU A 290 -10.50 6.70 12.72
N ARG A 291 -10.44 5.95 11.62
CA ARG A 291 -10.66 4.49 11.67
C ARG A 291 -9.37 3.76 11.47
N ILE A 292 -8.53 4.28 10.58
CA ILE A 292 -7.27 3.65 10.19
C ILE A 292 -6.19 4.71 10.22
N LEU A 293 -5.16 4.46 11.02
CA LEU A 293 -3.94 5.24 11.03
C LEU A 293 -2.76 4.32 10.73
N SER A 294 -2.11 4.57 9.59
CA SER A 294 -0.98 3.78 9.11
C SER A 294 0.24 4.67 8.97
N PHE A 295 1.31 4.33 9.68
CA PHE A 295 2.61 4.99 9.54
C PHE A 295 3.64 4.06 8.95
N GLY A 296 4.37 4.64 7.99
CA GLY A 296 5.53 4.07 7.37
C GLY A 296 6.64 5.07 7.28
N ALA A 297 7.72 4.82 8.03
CA ALA A 297 8.94 5.58 7.87
C ALA A 297 9.91 4.88 6.92
N GLN A 298 10.61 5.65 6.07
CA GLN A 298 11.76 5.17 5.30
C GLN A 298 13.04 5.81 5.86
N VAL A 299 13.85 5.04 6.60
CA VAL A 299 15.17 5.48 7.11
C VAL A 299 16.13 5.46 5.95
N ARG A 300 16.70 6.60 5.55
CA ARG A 300 17.74 6.57 4.52
C ARG A 300 19.07 6.13 5.14
N SER A 301 19.67 5.07 4.60
CA SER A 301 21.10 4.85 4.80
C SER A 301 21.85 6.04 4.19
N PRO A 302 22.74 6.72 4.92
CA PRO A 302 23.58 7.78 4.36
C PRO A 302 24.66 7.25 3.38
N VAL A 303 24.70 5.95 3.10
CA VAL A 303 25.75 5.33 2.30
C VAL A 303 25.34 5.23 0.83
N VAL A 304 26.23 5.79 0.00
CA VAL A 304 26.25 5.86 -1.47
C VAL A 304 25.42 6.95 -2.15
N ALA A 305 25.57 8.20 -1.71
CA ALA A 305 25.68 9.31 -2.67
C ALA A 305 27.12 9.43 -3.23
N SER A 306 28.03 8.53 -2.84
CA SER A 306 29.47 8.57 -3.16
C SER A 306 29.89 7.71 -4.36
N SER A 307 29.03 6.89 -4.98
CA SER A 307 29.37 6.20 -6.25
C SER A 307 28.84 6.89 -7.51
N GLU A 308 28.17 8.04 -7.40
CA GLU A 308 27.76 8.83 -8.57
C GLU A 308 28.69 10.03 -8.86
N ARG A 309 29.77 10.23 -8.07
CA ARG A 309 30.66 11.41 -8.18
C ARG A 309 32.18 11.17 -8.05
N VAL A 310 32.67 9.94 -8.17
CA VAL A 310 34.14 9.71 -8.31
C VAL A 310 34.69 10.21 -9.67
N PHE A 311 33.86 10.75 -10.56
CA PHE A 311 34.31 11.58 -11.67
C PHE A 311 33.81 13.03 -11.54
N ARG A 312 34.57 13.87 -10.82
CA ARG A 312 35.15 15.15 -11.28
C ARG A 312 35.56 16.04 -10.11
N GLY A 313 36.86 15.98 -9.80
CA GLY A 313 37.76 17.13 -9.66
C GLY A 313 37.34 18.28 -8.74
N LEU A 314 37.97 18.31 -7.56
CA LEU A 314 38.71 19.45 -7.03
C LEU A 314 38.14 20.85 -7.34
N PHE A 315 37.47 21.46 -6.37
CA PHE A 315 37.84 22.80 -5.91
C PHE A 315 37.57 22.97 -4.41
N SER A 316 38.60 23.47 -3.76
CA SER A 316 38.73 23.82 -2.36
C SER A 316 37.97 25.12 -2.05
N GLN A 317 37.37 25.20 -0.85
CA GLN A 317 37.67 26.28 0.10
C GLN A 317 37.00 26.03 1.46
N LYS A 318 37.77 26.33 2.49
CA LYS A 318 37.45 26.26 3.92
C LYS A 318 36.19 27.06 4.24
N LEU A 319 35.31 26.52 5.08
CA LEU A 319 34.58 27.31 6.07
C LEU A 319 34.43 26.49 7.36
N LYS A 320 35.25 26.87 8.34
CA LYS A 320 35.05 26.59 9.76
C LYS A 320 33.83 27.40 10.19
N HIS A 321 32.78 26.77 10.70
CA HIS A 321 31.95 27.32 11.78
C HIS A 321 31.28 26.16 12.52
N VAL A 322 31.79 25.89 13.71
CA VAL A 322 31.10 25.15 14.77
C VAL A 322 30.10 26.13 15.37
N PHE A 323 28.82 25.79 15.37
CA PHE A 323 27.83 26.48 16.21
C PHE A 323 27.42 25.55 17.36
N PRO A 324 27.23 26.11 18.57
CA PRO A 324 27.03 25.33 19.79
C PRO A 324 25.62 24.72 19.83
N LEU A 325 25.54 23.52 20.40
CA LEU A 325 24.30 22.94 20.91
C LEU A 325 23.79 23.84 22.05
N GLY A 326 22.85 24.73 21.75
CA GLY A 326 22.07 25.44 22.76
C GLY A 326 20.99 24.53 23.35
N PRO A 327 20.69 24.62 24.65
CA PRO A 327 19.62 23.85 25.27
C PRO A 327 18.27 24.37 24.76
N ARG A 328 17.44 23.49 24.18
CA ARG A 328 16.04 23.82 23.86
C ARG A 328 15.20 23.87 25.14
N PRO A 329 14.23 24.80 25.25
CA PRO A 329 13.42 24.94 26.45
C PRO A 329 12.37 23.82 26.53
N HIS A 330 12.39 23.08 27.63
CA HIS A 330 11.28 22.25 28.09
C HIS A 330 10.23 23.12 28.78
N SER A 331 9.35 23.78 28.03
CA SER A 331 8.19 24.46 28.65
C SER A 331 7.15 24.93 27.62
N ALA A 332 6.33 24.00 27.12
CA ALA A 332 4.98 24.26 26.61
C ALA A 332 4.22 22.94 26.39
N LEU A 333 3.92 22.21 27.47
CA LEU A 333 2.95 21.11 27.47
C LEU A 333 1.94 21.40 28.57
N GLY A 334 0.85 22.05 28.19
CA GLY A 334 -0.21 22.49 29.09
C GLY A 334 -1.55 22.51 28.40
N ALA A 335 -1.95 21.36 27.85
CA ALA A 335 -3.32 20.92 27.55
C ALA A 335 -3.20 19.59 26.79
N GLU A 336 -3.50 18.48 27.45
CA GLU A 336 -3.68 17.20 26.75
C GLU A 336 -4.87 17.38 25.81
N ALA A 337 -4.63 17.31 24.50
CA ALA A 337 -5.71 17.27 23.53
C ALA A 337 -6.51 15.96 23.76
N PRO A 338 -7.85 15.98 23.69
CA PRO A 338 -8.65 14.77 23.79
C PRO A 338 -8.20 13.77 22.72
N GLY A 339 -8.06 12.50 23.13
CA GLY A 339 -7.54 11.42 22.29
C GLY A 339 -8.33 11.26 21.00
N VAL A 340 -7.63 10.91 19.93
CA VAL A 340 -8.19 10.60 18.62
C VAL A 340 -8.81 9.21 18.64
N ASP A 341 -10.04 9.07 18.15
CA ASP A 341 -10.63 7.74 18.06
C ASP A 341 -10.01 6.96 16.87
N ILE A 342 -9.44 5.74 17.03
CA ILE A 342 -8.85 4.88 15.97
C ILE A 342 -9.26 3.39 16.12
N SER A 343 -9.85 2.79 15.09
CA SER A 343 -10.24 1.36 15.09
C SER A 343 -9.13 0.35 14.69
N MET A 344 -8.18 0.79 13.87
CA MET A 344 -7.05 0.00 13.38
C MET A 344 -5.80 0.87 13.33
N PHE A 345 -4.72 0.36 13.89
CA PHE A 345 -3.45 1.08 13.96
C PHE A 345 -2.31 0.21 13.43
N GLY A 346 -1.61 0.72 12.42
CA GLY A 346 -0.44 0.07 11.83
C GLY A 346 0.80 0.94 11.98
N ILE A 347 1.82 0.44 12.66
CA ILE A 347 3.18 0.98 12.63
C ILE A 347 4.03 0.03 11.82
N THR A 348 4.69 0.54 10.79
CA THR A 348 5.83 -0.16 10.22
C THR A 348 7.09 0.72 10.13
N ILE A 349 8.19 0.17 10.64
CA ILE A 349 9.52 0.76 10.79
C ILE A 349 10.57 -0.32 10.43
N GLY A 350 10.68 -0.84 9.20
CA GLY A 350 11.64 -1.96 8.97
C GLY A 350 12.11 -2.27 7.56
N THR A 351 13.23 -3.01 7.36
CA THR A 351 13.96 -3.11 6.06
C THR A 351 13.37 -4.04 4.98
N GLN A 352 13.76 -3.86 3.71
CA GLN A 352 13.28 -4.55 2.49
C GLN A 352 13.09 -6.07 2.68
N LEU A 353 11.87 -6.55 2.43
CA LEU A 353 11.58 -7.95 2.11
C LEU A 353 11.55 -8.05 0.59
N ASP A 354 12.33 -8.97 0.03
CA ASP A 354 12.43 -9.14 -1.41
C ASP A 354 11.13 -9.71 -1.99
N GLY A 355 10.44 -8.89 -2.79
CA GLY A 355 9.60 -9.31 -3.92
C GLY A 355 8.37 -10.18 -3.64
N ASP A 356 7.29 -9.60 -3.10
CA ASP A 356 5.95 -10.18 -3.22
C ASP A 356 4.95 -9.19 -3.88
N PRO A 357 4.58 -9.39 -5.16
CA PRO A 357 3.55 -8.62 -5.85
C PRO A 357 2.11 -9.08 -5.56
N ASP A 358 1.87 -10.18 -4.81
CA ASP A 358 0.56 -10.83 -4.69
C ASP A 358 -0.24 -10.46 -3.41
N VAL A 359 0.25 -9.56 -2.57
CA VAL A 359 -0.54 -9.01 -1.45
C VAL A 359 -1.48 -7.91 -1.98
N GLY A 360 -2.66 -8.34 -2.43
CA GLY A 360 -3.71 -7.48 -3.01
C GLY A 360 -4.11 -6.26 -2.16
N GLU A 361 -4.69 -5.27 -2.84
CA GLU A 361 -4.98 -3.88 -2.43
C GLU A 361 -5.89 -3.66 -1.18
N TYR A 362 -6.05 -4.61 -0.26
CA TYR A 362 -6.86 -4.44 0.95
C TYR A 362 -6.07 -4.70 2.25
N GLN A 363 -5.76 -3.62 2.96
CA GLN A 363 -5.59 -3.56 4.43
C GLN A 363 -4.45 -4.34 5.12
N GLN A 364 -3.35 -4.64 4.44
CA GLN A 364 -2.09 -5.05 5.09
C GLN A 364 -0.91 -4.40 4.38
N TRP A 365 -0.26 -3.43 5.02
CA TRP A 365 0.89 -2.75 4.44
C TRP A 365 2.09 -2.78 5.38
N SER A 366 3.19 -3.31 4.86
CA SER A 366 4.53 -3.27 5.43
C SER A 366 5.31 -2.10 4.83
N VAL A 367 6.09 -1.43 5.66
CA VAL A 367 7.00 -0.35 5.25
C VAL A 367 8.42 -0.89 5.26
N VAL A 368 9.18 -0.43 4.27
CA VAL A 368 10.51 -0.89 3.89
C VAL A 368 11.55 0.20 4.18
N LEU A 369 12.55 -0.14 4.98
CA LEU A 369 13.79 0.57 5.24
C LEU A 369 14.89 -0.06 4.34
N PRO A 370 15.83 0.70 3.78
CA PRO A 370 17.08 0.11 3.33
C PRO A 370 17.87 -0.42 4.53
N ARG A 371 18.51 -1.59 4.39
CA ARG A 371 19.45 -2.13 5.37
C ARG A 371 20.49 -1.03 5.67
N PRO A 372 20.57 -0.53 6.92
CA PRO A 372 21.56 0.47 7.24
C PRO A 372 22.94 -0.14 7.14
N SER A 373 23.70 0.25 6.12
CA SER A 373 25.13 -0.02 6.08
C SER A 373 25.83 1.02 6.98
N GLY A 374 26.13 0.66 8.22
CA GLY A 374 26.98 1.43 9.14
C GLY A 374 26.27 2.03 10.38
N ASP A 375 27.07 2.29 11.42
CA ASP A 375 26.63 2.65 12.78
C ASP A 375 25.77 3.93 12.87
N ARG A 376 25.90 4.87 11.92
CA ARG A 376 25.15 6.14 11.95
C ARG A 376 23.65 6.00 11.74
N ALA A 377 23.19 4.92 11.12
CA ALA A 377 21.76 4.72 10.89
C ALA A 377 21.05 4.03 12.07
N LEU A 378 21.81 3.42 12.99
CA LEU A 378 21.28 2.94 14.28
C LEU A 378 20.96 4.10 15.22
N SER A 379 21.80 5.14 15.25
CA SER A 379 21.54 6.35 16.06
C SER A 379 20.29 7.11 15.60
N SER A 380 19.97 7.13 14.30
CA SER A 380 18.71 7.71 13.85
C SER A 380 17.51 6.92 14.37
N LEU A 381 17.60 5.59 14.49
CA LEU A 381 16.49 4.74 14.95
C LEU A 381 16.08 5.00 16.41
N ALA A 382 17.02 5.40 17.28
CA ALA A 382 16.71 5.85 18.63
C ALA A 382 15.81 7.10 18.66
N GLU A 383 15.87 7.93 17.62
CA GLU A 383 14.97 9.09 17.47
C GLU A 383 13.53 8.66 17.20
N TYR A 384 13.27 7.40 16.81
CA TYR A 384 11.94 6.85 16.53
C TYR A 384 11.25 6.31 17.79
N CYS A 385 12.00 5.94 18.84
CA CYS A 385 11.44 5.40 20.08
C CYS A 385 10.43 6.34 20.78
N PRO A 386 10.66 7.68 20.86
CA PRO A 386 9.69 8.61 21.43
C PRO A 386 8.33 8.63 20.71
N LEU A 387 8.30 8.36 19.39
CA LEU A 387 7.04 8.26 18.63
C LEU A 387 6.22 7.08 19.11
N ILE A 388 6.86 5.90 19.17
CA ILE A 388 6.21 4.69 19.65
C ILE A 388 5.75 4.95 21.08
N GLN A 389 6.65 5.39 21.98
CA GLN A 389 6.35 5.63 23.40
C GLN A 389 5.15 6.55 23.66
N ARG A 390 4.95 7.61 22.87
CA ARG A 390 3.86 8.58 23.08
C ARG A 390 2.54 8.19 22.42
N MET A 391 2.52 7.17 21.58
CA MET A 391 1.34 6.84 20.80
C MET A 391 0.11 6.46 21.66
N PRO A 392 0.22 5.68 22.75
CA PRO A 392 -0.93 5.30 23.58
C PRO A 392 -1.61 6.50 24.27
N SER A 393 -0.92 7.64 24.42
CA SER A 393 -1.51 8.87 24.97
C SER A 393 -2.11 9.79 23.92
N ARG A 394 -1.89 9.51 22.62
CA ARG A 394 -2.40 10.31 21.50
C ARG A 394 -3.64 9.71 20.86
N VAL A 395 -3.76 8.40 20.96
CA VAL A 395 -4.85 7.62 20.40
C VAL A 395 -5.71 7.11 21.55
N ASN A 396 -7.03 7.18 21.40
CA ASN A 396 -7.93 6.48 22.30
C ASN A 396 -7.67 4.97 22.19
N SER A 397 -6.94 4.43 23.16
CA SER A 397 -6.56 3.03 23.21
C SER A 397 -7.75 2.07 23.38
N ALA A 398 -8.90 2.58 23.86
CA ALA A 398 -10.10 1.80 24.13
C ALA A 398 -10.88 1.36 22.88
N ILE A 399 -10.40 1.67 21.69
CA ILE A 399 -11.09 1.35 20.44
C ILE A 399 -10.16 0.78 19.37
N ILE A 400 -8.85 0.68 19.66
CA ILE A 400 -7.91 0.01 18.77
C ILE A 400 -8.22 -1.49 18.83
N LEU A 401 -8.84 -2.02 17.78
CA LEU A 401 -9.19 -3.44 17.69
C LEU A 401 -8.08 -4.27 17.04
N ARG A 402 -7.23 -3.63 16.23
CA ARG A 402 -6.12 -4.28 15.53
C ARG A 402 -4.87 -3.42 15.56
N LEU A 403 -3.76 -4.08 15.87
CA LEU A 403 -2.45 -3.50 16.01
C LEU A 403 -1.45 -4.27 15.14
N ASP A 404 -0.90 -3.61 14.13
CA ASP A 404 0.14 -4.19 13.28
C ASP A 404 1.44 -3.43 13.54
N ILE A 405 2.48 -4.13 14.02
CA ILE A 405 3.80 -3.56 14.31
C ILE A 405 4.83 -4.34 13.52
N HIS A 406 5.50 -3.68 12.59
CA HIS A 406 6.60 -4.27 11.85
C HIS A 406 7.84 -3.43 12.08
N VAL A 407 8.93 -4.05 12.50
CA VAL A 407 10.19 -3.34 12.77
C VAL A 407 11.32 -3.96 11.94
N GLY A 408 12.36 -3.22 11.59
CA GLY A 408 13.48 -3.75 10.80
C GLY A 408 14.42 -4.53 11.68
N HIS A 409 15.07 -5.56 11.13
CA HIS A 409 16.02 -6.39 11.89
C HIS A 409 17.12 -5.60 12.57
N SER A 410 17.53 -4.48 11.98
CA SER A 410 18.56 -3.60 12.52
C SER A 410 18.05 -2.59 13.55
N VAL A 411 16.75 -2.58 13.87
CA VAL A 411 16.18 -1.60 14.81
C VAL A 411 16.09 -2.27 16.19
N SER A 412 17.02 -1.91 17.08
CA SER A 412 16.83 -2.25 18.50
C SER A 412 15.69 -1.41 19.06
N VAL A 413 14.69 -2.07 19.64
CA VAL A 413 13.58 -1.40 20.33
C VAL A 413 13.66 -1.78 21.80
N GLU A 414 14.65 -1.20 22.50
CA GLU A 414 14.67 -1.21 23.95
C GLU A 414 13.51 -0.35 24.45
N GLN A 415 12.38 -1.00 24.73
CA GLN A 415 11.16 -0.32 25.13
C GLN A 415 10.48 -1.10 26.23
N GLU A 416 9.90 -0.38 27.19
CA GLU A 416 8.99 -0.96 28.17
C GLU A 416 7.66 -1.33 27.50
N TRP A 417 7.66 -2.40 26.69
CA TRP A 417 6.50 -2.88 25.94
C TRP A 417 5.30 -3.16 26.85
N THR A 418 5.54 -3.53 28.11
CA THR A 418 4.49 -3.64 29.11
C THR A 418 3.73 -2.32 29.29
N LEU A 419 4.42 -1.21 29.51
CA LEU A 419 3.75 0.10 29.66
C LEU A 419 3.07 0.54 28.37
N TRP A 420 3.64 0.17 27.23
CA TRP A 420 3.11 0.57 25.93
C TRP A 420 1.86 -0.21 25.51
N LEU A 421 1.84 -1.53 25.72
CA LEU A 421 0.75 -2.41 25.31
C LEU A 421 -0.39 -2.45 26.33
N LYS A 422 -0.12 -2.22 27.62
CA LYS A 422 -1.14 -2.33 28.68
C LYS A 422 -2.36 -1.42 28.50
N PRO A 423 -2.23 -0.16 28.02
CA PRO A 423 -3.39 0.67 27.69
C PRO A 423 -4.26 0.09 26.57
N LEU A 424 -3.69 -0.72 25.68
CA LEU A 424 -4.32 -1.24 24.46
C LEU A 424 -5.22 -2.46 24.74
N SER A 425 -6.05 -2.37 25.77
CA SER A 425 -6.80 -3.51 26.30
C SER A 425 -7.80 -4.15 25.33
N GLN A 426 -8.21 -3.40 24.31
CA GLN A 426 -9.25 -3.78 23.33
C GLN A 426 -8.67 -4.35 22.02
N VAL A 427 -7.35 -4.52 21.91
CA VAL A 427 -6.74 -5.11 20.71
C VAL A 427 -7.08 -6.60 20.64
N HIS A 428 -7.83 -6.97 19.60
CA HIS A 428 -8.22 -8.35 19.29
C HIS A 428 -7.27 -9.02 18.30
N SER A 429 -6.50 -8.24 17.53
CA SER A 429 -5.54 -8.76 16.55
C SER A 429 -4.20 -8.04 16.67
N LEU A 430 -3.13 -8.79 16.87
CA LEU A 430 -1.76 -8.30 16.91
C LEU A 430 -0.95 -8.93 15.77
N VAL A 431 -0.30 -8.10 14.95
CA VAL A 431 0.71 -8.53 13.98
C VAL A 431 2.07 -8.02 14.45
N LEU A 432 3.04 -8.92 14.60
CA LEU A 432 4.43 -8.59 14.90
C LEU A 432 5.29 -9.02 13.70
N GLY A 433 5.85 -8.05 13.00
CA GLY A 433 6.81 -8.27 11.93
C GLY A 433 8.24 -8.05 12.38
N CYS A 434 9.12 -8.97 11.96
CA CYS A 434 10.53 -9.13 12.31
C CYS A 434 10.78 -9.92 13.60
N GLY A 435 11.75 -10.84 13.52
CA GLY A 435 12.15 -11.68 14.66
C GLY A 435 12.67 -10.89 15.87
N ALA A 436 13.33 -9.75 15.66
CA ALA A 436 13.81 -8.91 16.78
C ALA A 436 12.63 -8.37 17.62
N LEU A 437 11.61 -7.81 16.97
CA LEU A 437 10.41 -7.33 17.64
C LEU A 437 9.66 -8.45 18.36
N VAL A 438 9.57 -9.63 17.73
CA VAL A 438 8.94 -10.80 18.33
C VAL A 438 9.68 -11.22 19.61
N ARG A 439 11.03 -11.21 19.60
CA ARG A 439 11.86 -11.50 20.79
C ARG A 439 11.66 -10.49 21.91
N GLU A 440 11.49 -9.21 21.58
CA GLU A 440 11.28 -8.17 22.60
C GLU A 440 9.86 -8.22 23.17
N VAL A 441 8.82 -8.28 22.33
CA VAL A 441 7.42 -8.13 22.77
C VAL A 441 6.88 -9.38 23.47
N LEU A 442 7.19 -10.58 22.97
CA LEU A 442 6.58 -11.81 23.48
C LEU A 442 6.89 -12.10 24.97
N PRO A 443 8.11 -11.90 25.50
CA PRO A 443 8.38 -12.03 26.93
C PRO A 443 7.49 -11.16 27.80
N HIS A 444 7.12 -9.96 27.35
CA HIS A 444 6.19 -9.11 28.09
C HIS A 444 4.77 -9.69 28.09
N LEU A 445 4.26 -10.13 26.93
CA LEU A 445 2.97 -10.82 26.83
C LEU A 445 2.94 -12.10 27.70
N ARG A 446 4.08 -12.78 27.83
CA ARG A 446 4.25 -13.95 28.68
C ARG A 446 4.17 -13.62 30.16
N ASN A 447 4.92 -12.61 30.58
CA ASN A 447 5.11 -12.30 31.99
C ASN A 447 3.91 -11.56 32.60
N ASP A 448 3.08 -10.89 31.79
CA ASP A 448 1.87 -10.21 32.26
C ASP A 448 0.68 -10.47 31.33
N LEU A 449 -0.20 -11.40 31.71
CA LEU A 449 -1.41 -11.76 30.96
C LEU A 449 -2.49 -10.67 30.95
N ARG A 450 -2.31 -9.60 31.73
CA ARG A 450 -3.18 -8.42 31.67
C ARG A 450 -2.84 -7.53 30.47
N ILE A 451 -1.73 -7.79 29.78
CA ILE A 451 -1.39 -7.13 28.54
C ILE A 451 -2.22 -7.75 27.41
N LEU A 452 -2.96 -6.90 26.68
CA LEU A 452 -3.87 -7.29 25.60
C LEU A 452 -4.83 -8.44 26.00
N PRO A 453 -5.69 -8.24 27.01
CA PRO A 453 -6.61 -9.28 27.47
C PRO A 453 -7.59 -9.70 26.36
N ALA A 454 -8.01 -8.78 25.48
CA ALA A 454 -8.90 -9.06 24.36
C ALA A 454 -8.23 -9.77 23.16
N LEU A 455 -6.93 -10.07 23.22
CA LEU A 455 -6.20 -10.63 22.08
C LEU A 455 -6.72 -12.02 21.69
N LYS A 456 -7.26 -12.12 20.47
CA LYS A 456 -7.78 -13.34 19.85
C LYS A 456 -6.93 -13.83 18.68
N ASN A 457 -6.24 -12.92 17.98
CA ASN A 457 -5.47 -13.23 16.79
C ASN A 457 -4.03 -12.74 16.95
N LEU A 458 -3.06 -13.63 16.80
CA LEU A 458 -1.64 -13.28 16.82
C LEU A 458 -1.01 -13.71 15.51
N LYS A 459 -0.41 -12.79 14.77
CA LYS A 459 0.36 -13.07 13.56
C LYS A 459 1.82 -12.70 13.81
N LEU A 460 2.71 -13.66 13.63
CA LEU A 460 4.16 -13.49 13.74
C LEU A 460 4.73 -13.60 12.33
N CYS A 461 5.30 -12.53 11.80
CA CYS A 461 6.09 -12.57 10.59
C CYS A 461 7.56 -12.67 10.99
N LEU A 462 8.03 -13.91 11.10
CA LEU A 462 9.43 -14.19 11.38
C LEU A 462 10.23 -13.90 10.10
N CYS A 463 11.49 -13.49 10.24
CA CYS A 463 12.44 -13.58 9.15
C CYS A 463 13.72 -14.18 9.70
N LYS A 464 14.50 -14.85 8.85
CA LYS A 464 15.79 -15.40 9.27
C LYS A 464 16.72 -14.27 9.70
N LEU A 465 17.35 -14.45 10.85
CA LEU A 465 18.42 -13.58 11.29
C LEU A 465 19.69 -13.88 10.47
N ASP A 466 20.55 -12.87 10.33
CA ASP A 466 21.79 -12.97 9.54
C ASP A 466 22.76 -14.04 10.07
N ASP A 467 22.64 -14.42 11.34
CA ASP A 467 23.44 -15.46 11.99
C ASP A 467 22.92 -16.88 11.71
N GLY A 468 21.89 -17.03 10.87
CA GLY A 468 21.26 -18.30 10.57
C GLY A 468 20.43 -18.87 11.72
N SER A 469 20.38 -18.18 12.87
CA SER A 469 19.44 -18.54 13.92
C SER A 469 18.04 -18.16 13.45
N THR A 470 17.15 -19.15 13.38
CA THR A 470 15.74 -18.84 13.49
C THR A 470 15.53 -18.29 14.90
N THR A 471 14.63 -17.32 15.06
CA THR A 471 14.16 -16.93 16.39
C THR A 471 13.42 -18.12 16.99
N VAL A 472 14.17 -19.07 17.52
CA VAL A 472 13.64 -20.21 18.24
C VAL A 472 13.19 -19.64 19.57
N PHE A 473 11.92 -19.25 19.61
CA PHE A 473 11.19 -19.43 20.84
C PHE A 473 11.45 -20.87 21.28
N SER A 474 11.92 -21.08 22.50
CA SER A 474 11.84 -22.42 23.06
C SER A 474 10.34 -22.76 23.05
N GLN A 475 9.96 -23.73 22.22
CA GLN A 475 8.58 -24.19 22.09
C GLN A 475 7.87 -24.36 23.46
N PRO A 476 8.55 -24.81 24.54
CA PRO A 476 7.94 -24.92 25.87
C PRO A 476 7.38 -23.60 26.43
N ASP A 477 8.10 -22.49 26.29
CA ASP A 477 7.73 -21.21 26.92
C ASP A 477 6.50 -20.60 26.25
N PHE A 478 6.38 -20.74 24.92
CA PHE A 478 5.23 -20.27 24.18
C PHE A 478 3.99 -21.13 24.47
N CYS A 479 4.17 -22.45 24.51
CA CYS A 479 3.11 -23.38 24.88
C CYS A 479 2.62 -23.11 26.30
N GLN A 480 3.51 -22.82 27.25
CA GLN A 480 3.14 -22.46 28.62
C GLN A 480 2.31 -21.18 28.66
N TRP A 481 2.70 -20.15 27.90
CA TRP A 481 1.92 -18.91 27.78
C TRP A 481 0.50 -19.16 27.24
N LEU A 482 0.37 -19.94 26.16
CA LEU A 482 -0.93 -20.30 25.59
C LEU A 482 -1.81 -21.07 26.59
N ARG A 483 -1.23 -22.02 27.34
CA ARG A 483 -1.94 -22.76 28.39
C ARG A 483 -2.42 -21.83 29.50
N HIS A 484 -1.59 -20.88 29.93
CA HIS A 484 -1.95 -19.94 30.98
C HIS A 484 -3.08 -18.98 30.52
N ARG A 485 -3.02 -18.47 29.28
CA ARG A 485 -4.12 -17.70 28.68
C ARG A 485 -5.43 -18.49 28.65
N LYS A 486 -5.37 -19.76 28.24
CA LYS A 486 -6.55 -20.65 28.23
C LYS A 486 -7.12 -20.86 29.63
N ALA A 487 -6.27 -21.05 30.64
CA ALA A 487 -6.69 -21.21 32.03
C ALA A 487 -7.43 -19.97 32.58
N LEU A 488 -7.07 -18.77 32.10
CA LEU A 488 -7.74 -17.51 32.45
C LEU A 488 -8.96 -17.19 31.57
N GLN A 489 -9.43 -18.11 30.72
CA GLN A 489 -10.52 -17.87 29.76
C GLN A 489 -10.24 -16.71 28.78
N LEU A 490 -8.97 -16.53 28.40
CA LEU A 490 -8.52 -15.55 27.39
C LEU A 490 -8.00 -16.27 26.13
N PRO A 491 -8.83 -17.08 25.44
CA PRO A 491 -8.34 -17.96 24.38
C PRO A 491 -7.83 -17.15 23.18
N LEU A 492 -6.69 -17.59 22.65
CA LEU A 492 -6.24 -17.18 21.32
C LEU A 492 -6.97 -18.06 20.30
N GLU A 493 -7.73 -17.45 19.39
CA GLU A 493 -8.49 -18.12 18.35
C GLU A 493 -7.59 -18.52 17.17
N ASN A 494 -6.71 -17.60 16.74
CA ASN A 494 -5.83 -17.79 15.60
C ASN A 494 -4.38 -17.42 15.92
N LEU A 495 -3.46 -18.31 15.55
CA LEU A 495 -2.04 -18.02 15.48
C LEU A 495 -1.54 -18.28 14.06
N THR A 496 -0.99 -17.25 13.45
CA THR A 496 -0.40 -17.35 12.11
C THR A 496 1.09 -17.07 12.22
N ILE A 497 1.91 -18.04 11.82
CA ILE A 497 3.36 -17.86 11.73
C ILE A 497 3.70 -17.83 10.25
N ARG A 498 4.26 -16.71 9.79
CA ARG A 498 4.81 -16.57 8.45
C ARG A 498 6.31 -16.60 8.54
N GLU A 499 6.93 -17.54 7.83
CA GLU A 499 8.35 -17.52 7.54
C GLU A 499 8.52 -17.07 6.08
N PRO A 500 9.49 -16.20 5.76
CA PRO A 500 9.70 -15.76 4.39
C PRO A 500 10.33 -16.94 3.63
N ALA A 501 9.84 -17.25 2.44
CA ALA A 501 10.51 -18.25 1.61
C ALA A 501 11.95 -17.77 1.30
N ASP A 502 12.95 -18.53 1.73
CA ASP A 502 14.38 -18.24 1.49
C ASP A 502 14.77 -18.20 0.01
N ARG A 503 13.87 -18.57 -0.91
CA ARG A 503 14.14 -18.66 -2.34
C ARG A 503 12.93 -18.21 -3.16
N PRO A 504 13.11 -17.38 -4.20
CA PRO A 504 12.04 -16.91 -5.10
C PRO A 504 11.40 -18.00 -5.98
N GLN A 505 11.64 -19.28 -5.69
CA GLN A 505 11.09 -20.43 -6.43
C GLN A 505 10.27 -21.39 -5.55
N ILE A 506 10.16 -21.13 -4.24
CA ILE A 506 9.35 -21.92 -3.32
C ILE A 506 8.21 -21.01 -2.84
N PRO A 507 6.93 -21.42 -2.95
CA PRO A 507 5.82 -20.64 -2.43
C PRO A 507 6.01 -20.34 -0.93
N ASP A 508 5.54 -19.19 -0.45
CA ASP A 508 5.58 -18.86 0.98
C ASP A 508 4.93 -19.95 1.84
N ASP A 509 5.73 -20.57 2.71
CA ASP A 509 5.22 -21.51 3.72
C ASP A 509 4.51 -20.71 4.82
N THR A 510 3.22 -20.48 4.64
CA THR A 510 2.36 -19.90 5.68
C THR A 510 1.81 -21.01 6.56
N TYR A 511 2.24 -21.05 7.82
CA TYR A 511 1.69 -21.96 8.82
C TYR A 511 0.54 -21.27 9.57
N ILE A 512 -0.68 -21.74 9.33
CA ILE A 512 -1.88 -21.28 10.05
C ILE A 512 -2.25 -22.34 11.07
N VAL A 513 -2.14 -22.01 12.36
CA VAL A 513 -2.57 -22.88 13.46
C VAL A 513 -3.90 -22.35 14.00
N ARG A 514 -4.98 -23.08 13.74
CA ARG A 514 -6.31 -22.81 14.32
C ARG A 514 -6.49 -23.59 15.62
N PHE A 515 -6.67 -22.90 16.75
CA PHE A 515 -6.74 -23.58 18.04
C PHE A 515 -8.06 -24.29 18.31
N SER A 516 -9.14 -23.98 17.57
CA SER A 516 -10.38 -24.75 17.63
C SER A 516 -10.18 -26.22 17.24
N GLU A 517 -9.19 -26.52 16.41
CA GLU A 517 -8.87 -27.88 15.94
C GLU A 517 -7.91 -28.60 16.89
N LEU A 518 -6.99 -27.88 17.52
CA LEU A 518 -6.03 -28.40 18.50
C LEU A 518 -6.66 -28.81 19.84
N ILE A 519 -7.86 -28.32 20.15
CA ILE A 519 -8.58 -28.61 21.40
C ILE A 519 -9.49 -29.84 21.26
N ALA A 520 -9.81 -30.27 20.04
CA ALA A 520 -10.61 -31.48 19.80
C ALA A 520 -9.79 -32.78 19.88
N GLY A 521 -8.47 -32.70 19.73
CA GLY A 521 -7.54 -33.79 20.06
C GLY A 521 -7.03 -33.64 21.48
N GLN A 522 -7.05 -34.72 22.28
CA GLN A 522 -6.41 -34.73 23.59
C GLN A 522 -4.95 -34.26 23.45
N VAL A 523 -4.62 -33.13 24.10
CA VAL A 523 -3.24 -32.75 24.39
C VAL A 523 -2.70 -33.76 25.40
N ARG A 524 -2.37 -34.96 24.94
CA ARG A 524 -1.53 -35.93 25.64
C ARG A 524 -0.14 -35.82 25.04
N ASP A 525 0.81 -35.47 25.90
CA ASP A 525 2.26 -35.50 25.73
C ASP A 525 2.85 -34.70 24.57
N CYS A 526 3.17 -33.44 24.87
CA CYS A 526 4.12 -32.63 24.09
C CYS A 526 5.60 -32.95 24.41
N ASP A 527 5.89 -34.07 25.10
CA ASP A 527 7.25 -34.40 25.57
C ASP A 527 7.93 -35.53 24.77
N THR A 528 7.27 -36.15 23.79
CA THR A 528 7.93 -37.12 22.91
C THR A 528 7.46 -36.95 21.45
N GLY A 529 8.31 -36.36 20.60
CA GLY A 529 8.15 -36.49 19.14
C GLY A 529 7.63 -35.28 18.37
N ILE A 530 8.32 -34.14 18.45
CA ILE A 530 8.36 -33.14 17.36
C ILE A 530 9.83 -32.82 17.08
N GLU A 531 10.64 -33.84 16.81
CA GLU A 531 12.04 -33.65 16.36
C GLU A 531 12.24 -33.95 14.86
N ARG A 532 11.26 -34.52 14.14
CA ARG A 532 11.38 -34.80 12.69
C ARG A 532 10.04 -34.85 11.95
N ALA A 533 9.38 -33.72 11.77
CA ALA A 533 8.20 -33.66 10.89
C ALA A 533 8.24 -32.50 9.88
N TRP A 534 9.42 -32.09 9.43
CA TRP A 534 9.60 -31.22 8.26
C TRP A 534 10.68 -31.93 7.41
N PRO A 535 10.49 -32.34 6.13
CA PRO A 535 9.39 -32.11 5.16
C PRO A 535 8.74 -33.42 4.64
N ILE A 536 7.47 -33.40 4.17
CA ILE A 536 6.99 -34.39 3.17
C ILE A 536 6.04 -33.71 2.16
N LYS A 537 6.43 -33.86 0.89
CA LYS A 537 5.64 -33.59 -0.33
C LYS A 537 4.50 -34.60 -0.47
N GLU A 538 3.35 -34.08 -0.88
CA GLU A 538 2.29 -34.70 -1.70
C GLU A 538 1.67 -36.08 -1.33
N ALA A 539 0.35 -36.08 -1.55
CA ALA A 539 -0.52 -37.19 -1.95
C ALA A 539 -1.33 -37.93 -0.86
N CYS A 540 -2.65 -37.83 -1.06
CA CYS A 540 -3.72 -38.62 -0.45
C CYS A 540 -3.64 -40.12 -0.77
N MET A 541 -4.42 -40.86 0.03
CA MET A 541 -4.96 -42.24 -0.13
C MET A 541 -4.15 -43.36 0.52
N VAL A 542 -4.70 -43.93 1.60
CA VAL A 542 -5.49 -45.20 1.63
C VAL A 542 -5.71 -45.58 3.11
N CYS A 543 -6.93 -46.03 3.42
CA CYS A 543 -7.35 -46.56 4.72
C CYS A 543 -6.67 -47.90 5.08
N ASP A 544 -6.86 -48.26 6.34
CA ASP A 544 -6.93 -49.60 6.93
C ASP A 544 -5.74 -50.20 7.71
N SER A 545 -6.09 -50.44 8.98
CA SER A 545 -5.81 -51.60 9.83
C SER A 545 -4.46 -51.72 10.52
N GLY A 546 -4.53 -51.84 11.86
CA GLY A 546 -3.69 -52.80 12.59
C GLY A 546 -2.93 -52.25 13.80
N ASN A 547 -3.58 -52.36 14.97
CA ASN A 547 -3.06 -52.28 16.35
C ASN A 547 -2.64 -50.93 16.92
#